data_AF-A0A8C6WG60-F1
#
_entry.id   AF-A0A8C6WG60-F1
#
_cell.length_a   1.000
_cell.length_b   1.000
_cell.length_c   1.000
_cell.angle_alpha   90.00
_cell.angle_beta   90.00
_cell.angle_gamma   90.00
#
_symmetry.space_group_name_H-M   'P 1'
#
loop_
_entity.id
_entity.type
_entity.pdbx_description
1 polymer ?
#
loop_
_entity_poly.entity_id
_entity_poly.type
_entity_poly.pdbx_seq_one_letter_code
_entity_poly.pdbx_strand_id
1 'polypeptide(L)'
;MSAQVYRSRESVYDLLPREEVKIEKPPRYVSNFRPTVVEEEKLPKRPMRTMGPANVEVPSPENYLKKHSKEPKLPEKAKSAKDGRIHPLRKPPVPSRTDHPPLGIHTKQDFIKTRAFVTTKPKPISVDTHRGHKEALENSGLVPKYIKKTVFFFLISVPLNVRTF
;
A
#
# COMPACT_ATOMS: atom_id res chain seq x y z
N MET A 1 -16.96 37.94 32.83
CA MET A 1 -16.30 39.15 33.35
C MET A 1 -14.88 39.18 32.81
N SER A 2 -14.62 39.93 31.74
CA SER A 2 -13.26 40.10 31.18
C SER A 2 -12.62 41.32 31.84
N ALA A 3 -11.50 41.11 32.54
CA ALA A 3 -10.74 42.18 33.16
C ALA A 3 -10.11 43.04 32.06
N GLN A 4 -10.56 44.30 31.93
CA GLN A 4 -9.87 45.29 31.12
C GLN A 4 -8.64 45.75 31.89
N VAL A 5 -7.47 45.24 31.49
CA VAL A 5 -6.17 45.73 31.98
C VAL A 5 -5.98 47.13 31.42
N TYR A 6 -6.12 48.15 32.26
CA TYR A 6 -5.85 49.54 31.91
C TYR A 6 -4.35 49.70 31.65
N ARG A 7 -3.96 49.75 30.37
CA ARG A 7 -2.58 50.03 29.96
C ARG A 7 -2.46 51.52 29.67
N SER A 8 -1.58 52.21 30.38
CA SER A 8 -1.25 53.61 30.12
C SER A 8 -0.80 53.78 28.67
N ARG A 9 -1.20 54.90 28.04
CA ARG A 9 -0.95 55.18 26.62
C ARG A 9 0.55 55.19 26.26
N GLU A 10 1.38 55.57 27.22
CA GLU A 10 2.83 55.61 27.10
C GLU A 10 3.45 54.94 28.33
N SER A 11 4.51 54.17 28.12
CA SER A 11 5.20 53.43 29.16
C SER A 11 6.70 53.64 29.02
N VAL A 12 7.38 53.95 30.12
CA VAL A 12 8.84 54.16 30.16
C VAL A 12 9.61 52.94 29.62
N TYR A 13 9.05 51.74 29.76
CA TYR A 13 9.63 50.50 29.23
C TYR A 13 9.64 50.42 27.70
N ASP A 14 8.84 51.22 26.99
CA ASP A 14 8.88 51.29 25.53
C ASP A 14 10.08 52.13 25.03
N LEU A 15 10.78 52.84 25.93
CA LEU A 15 12.05 53.52 25.65
C LEU A 15 13.25 52.56 25.64
N LEU A 16 13.08 51.34 26.15
CA LEU A 16 14.12 50.33 26.10
C LEU A 16 14.23 49.81 24.65
N PRO A 17 15.42 49.86 24.03
CA PRO A 17 15.61 49.31 22.69
C PRO A 17 15.22 47.83 22.71
N ARG A 18 14.19 47.49 21.92
CA ARG A 18 13.82 46.09 21.74
C ARG A 18 14.84 45.47 20.80
N GLU A 19 15.38 44.33 21.18
CA GLU A 19 16.26 43.57 20.29
C GLU A 19 15.48 43.23 19.02
N GLU A 20 15.91 43.82 17.91
CA GLU A 20 15.33 43.54 16.61
C GLU A 20 15.66 42.09 16.24
N VAL A 21 14.65 41.22 16.30
CA VAL A 21 14.78 39.84 15.84
C VAL A 21 15.02 39.90 14.33
N LYS A 22 16.27 39.71 13.92
CA LYS A 22 16.65 39.64 12.51
C LYS A 22 15.94 38.44 11.88
N ILE A 23 14.93 38.72 11.06
CA ILE A 23 14.23 37.67 10.32
C ILE A 23 15.16 37.19 9.21
N GLU A 24 15.72 36.00 9.37
CA GLU A 24 16.52 35.36 8.32
C GLU A 24 15.62 34.97 7.16
N LYS A 25 16.01 35.34 5.94
CA LYS A 25 15.27 34.98 4.73
C LYS A 25 15.37 33.47 4.52
N PRO A 26 14.27 32.80 4.13
CA PRO A 26 14.31 31.37 3.86
C PRO A 26 15.26 31.06 2.68
N PRO A 27 15.87 29.87 2.67
CA PRO A 27 16.73 29.45 1.58
C PRO A 27 15.96 29.41 0.27
N ARG A 28 16.66 29.76 -0.83
CA ARG A 28 16.10 29.71 -2.18
C ARG A 28 15.79 28.25 -2.56
N TYR A 29 14.64 28.03 -3.17
CA TYR A 29 14.27 26.73 -3.74
C TYR A 29 15.33 26.24 -4.75
N VAL A 30 15.66 24.96 -4.65
CA VAL A 30 16.51 24.23 -5.61
C VAL A 30 15.75 23.01 -6.12
N SER A 31 15.81 22.77 -7.42
CA SER A 31 15.16 21.61 -8.04
C SER A 31 15.79 20.30 -7.56
N ASN A 32 14.94 19.31 -7.29
CA ASN A 32 15.36 17.95 -6.95
C ASN A 32 16.18 17.27 -8.06
N PHE A 33 16.05 17.75 -9.31
CA PHE A 33 16.76 17.22 -10.48
C PHE A 33 18.08 17.94 -10.77
N ARG A 34 18.46 18.94 -9.96
CA ARG A 34 19.75 19.60 -10.11
C ARG A 34 20.95 18.63 -10.13
N PRO A 35 21.06 17.61 -9.25
CA PRO A 35 22.19 16.68 -9.29
C PRO A 35 22.23 15.86 -10.59
N THR A 36 21.07 15.39 -11.08
CA THR A 36 21.01 14.57 -12.31
C THR A 36 21.45 15.35 -13.54
N VAL A 37 21.08 16.62 -13.65
CA VAL A 37 21.52 17.49 -14.76
C VAL A 37 23.04 17.69 -14.73
N VAL A 38 23.64 17.89 -13.55
CA VAL A 38 25.10 18.04 -13.41
C VAL A 38 25.82 16.75 -13.81
N GLU A 39 25.28 15.59 -13.47
CA GLU A 39 25.82 14.30 -13.89
C GLU A 39 25.74 14.12 -15.41
N GLU A 40 24.59 14.42 -16.02
CA GLU A 40 24.39 14.35 -17.48
C GLU A 40 25.30 15.31 -18.26
N GLU A 41 25.58 16.49 -17.70
CA GLU A 41 26.53 17.44 -18.28
C GLU A 41 27.99 16.95 -18.18
N LYS A 42 28.34 16.27 -17.09
CA LYS A 42 29.68 15.69 -16.86
C LYS A 42 29.92 14.41 -17.67
N LEU A 43 28.87 13.66 -18.00
CA LEU A 43 29.01 12.50 -18.86
C LEU A 43 29.62 12.94 -20.20
N PRO A 44 30.66 12.26 -20.70
CA PRO A 44 31.29 12.63 -21.96
C PRO A 44 30.27 12.45 -23.08
N LYS A 45 29.64 13.55 -23.48
CA LYS A 45 28.90 13.63 -24.73
C LYS A 45 29.89 13.28 -25.83
N ARG A 46 29.46 12.47 -26.81
CA ARG A 46 30.32 12.11 -27.96
C ARG A 46 30.96 13.40 -28.49
N PRO A 47 32.30 13.55 -28.43
CA PRO A 47 32.93 14.74 -28.93
C PRO A 47 32.56 14.89 -30.40
N MET A 48 32.27 16.12 -30.84
CA MET A 48 32.10 16.42 -32.27
C MET A 48 30.90 15.68 -32.90
N ARG A 49 29.80 15.56 -32.13
CA ARG A 49 28.55 14.90 -32.56
C ARG A 49 27.86 15.60 -33.73
N THR A 50 27.93 16.94 -33.81
CA THR A 50 27.23 17.74 -34.82
C THR A 50 28.12 18.02 -36.03
N MET A 51 29.34 18.49 -35.80
CA MET A 51 30.36 18.74 -36.82
C MET A 51 31.59 17.92 -36.47
N GLY A 52 32.15 17.23 -37.46
CA GLY A 52 33.36 16.42 -37.30
C GLY A 52 34.64 17.26 -37.07
N PRO A 53 35.83 16.64 -37.15
CA PRO A 53 37.09 17.35 -37.00
C PRO A 53 37.28 18.46 -38.01
N ALA A 54 37.80 19.59 -37.55
CA ALA A 54 38.18 20.69 -38.43
C ALA A 54 39.25 20.24 -39.44
N ASN A 55 40.21 19.45 -38.97
CA ASN A 55 41.21 18.77 -39.80
C ASN A 55 41.21 17.28 -39.45
N VAL A 56 40.98 16.42 -40.44
CA VAL A 56 41.08 14.96 -40.28
C VAL A 56 42.51 14.55 -40.63
N GLU A 57 43.25 14.04 -39.65
CA GLU A 57 44.58 13.51 -39.88
C GLU A 57 44.50 12.25 -40.76
N VAL A 58 45.26 12.25 -41.86
CA VAL A 58 45.34 11.10 -42.77
C VAL A 58 46.24 10.05 -42.13
N PRO A 59 45.80 8.79 -41.95
CA PRO A 59 46.61 7.77 -41.32
C PRO A 59 47.84 7.45 -42.15
N SER A 60 48.99 7.34 -41.48
CA SER A 60 50.22 6.84 -42.08
C SER A 60 50.02 5.42 -42.62
N PRO A 61 50.62 5.06 -43.78
CA PRO A 61 50.54 3.72 -44.35
C PRO A 61 51.06 2.59 -43.45
N GLU A 62 51.84 2.91 -42.42
CA GLU A 62 52.26 1.93 -41.42
C GLU A 62 51.12 1.51 -40.47
N ASN A 63 50.11 2.36 -40.32
CA ASN A 63 48.97 2.19 -39.41
C ASN A 63 47.68 1.77 -40.14
N TYR A 64 47.79 1.05 -41.26
CA TYR A 64 46.62 0.50 -41.95
C TYR A 64 45.91 -0.57 -41.10
N LEU A 65 44.61 -0.72 -41.38
CA LEU A 65 43.74 -1.68 -40.70
C LEU A 65 44.19 -3.12 -40.98
N LYS A 66 44.59 -3.85 -39.95
CA LYS A 66 44.95 -5.27 -40.02
C LYS A 66 43.72 -6.16 -39.79
N LYS A 67 43.74 -7.40 -40.29
CA LYS A 67 42.67 -8.39 -40.04
C LYS A 67 42.45 -8.57 -38.53
N HIS A 68 41.19 -8.64 -38.10
CA HIS A 68 40.77 -8.82 -36.70
C HIS A 68 41.16 -7.70 -35.71
N SER A 69 41.62 -6.54 -36.18
CA SER A 69 42.04 -5.43 -35.30
C SER A 69 40.89 -4.72 -34.56
N LYS A 70 39.70 -4.68 -35.17
CA LYS A 70 38.48 -4.04 -34.61
C LYS A 70 37.56 -5.01 -33.88
N GLU A 71 37.88 -6.30 -33.91
CA GLU A 71 37.02 -7.30 -33.30
C GLU A 71 37.10 -7.17 -31.77
N PRO A 72 35.94 -7.12 -31.09
CA PRO A 72 35.93 -7.05 -29.64
C PRO A 72 36.50 -8.36 -29.09
N LYS A 73 37.61 -8.26 -28.34
CA LYS A 73 38.17 -9.41 -27.62
C LYS A 73 37.24 -9.73 -26.45
N LEU A 74 36.42 -10.75 -26.63
CA LEU A 74 35.60 -11.27 -25.54
C LEU A 74 36.53 -11.87 -24.47
N PRO A 75 36.27 -11.60 -23.18
CA PRO A 75 37.03 -12.25 -22.12
C PRO A 75 36.85 -13.77 -22.23
N GLU A 76 37.92 -14.51 -21.96
CA GLU A 76 37.86 -15.96 -21.88
C GLU A 76 36.82 -16.33 -20.81
N LYS A 77 35.89 -17.23 -21.14
CA LYS A 77 34.82 -17.62 -20.22
C LYS A 77 35.43 -18.29 -19.00
N ALA A 78 35.61 -17.53 -17.92
CA ALA A 78 35.84 -18.10 -16.61
C ALA A 78 34.70 -19.07 -16.31
N LYS A 79 34.98 -20.18 -15.61
CA LYS A 79 33.96 -21.11 -15.09
C LYS A 79 33.12 -20.49 -13.98
N SER A 80 32.82 -19.19 -14.08
CA SER A 80 31.98 -18.45 -13.15
C SER A 80 30.53 -18.78 -13.46
N ALA A 81 29.96 -19.55 -12.53
CA ALA A 81 28.55 -19.59 -12.17
C ALA A 81 27.56 -19.31 -13.32
N LYS A 82 27.05 -20.41 -13.88
CA LYS A 82 25.71 -20.58 -14.45
C LYS A 82 25.12 -19.29 -15.03
N ASP A 83 25.18 -19.21 -16.35
CA ASP A 83 24.44 -18.33 -17.24
C ASP A 83 23.35 -17.51 -16.55
N GLY A 84 23.55 -16.19 -16.59
CA GLY A 84 22.63 -15.23 -16.04
C GLY A 84 21.19 -15.52 -16.47
N ARG A 85 20.28 -15.37 -15.49
CA ARG A 85 18.82 -15.33 -15.64
C ARG A 85 18.07 -16.65 -15.76
N ILE A 86 18.61 -17.75 -15.26
CA ILE A 86 17.73 -18.86 -14.85
C ILE A 86 17.73 -18.87 -13.33
N HIS A 87 16.73 -18.22 -12.71
CA HIS A 87 16.49 -18.36 -11.29
C HIS A 87 15.88 -19.76 -11.06
N PRO A 88 16.67 -20.78 -10.65
CA PRO A 88 16.11 -22.11 -10.45
C PRO A 88 15.17 -22.13 -9.24
N LEU A 89 15.19 -21.07 -8.42
CA LEU A 89 14.42 -20.90 -7.19
C LEU A 89 12.94 -20.55 -7.41
N ARG A 90 12.54 -20.09 -8.61
CA ARG A 90 11.14 -19.67 -8.84
C ARG A 90 10.17 -20.85 -8.93
N LYS A 91 10.66 -22.05 -9.23
CA LYS A 91 9.85 -23.26 -9.31
C LYS A 91 10.33 -24.22 -8.21
N PRO A 92 9.43 -24.81 -7.41
CA PRO A 92 9.83 -25.85 -6.47
C PRO A 92 10.45 -27.03 -7.24
N PRO A 93 11.40 -27.75 -6.62
CA PRO A 93 11.98 -28.94 -7.23
C PRO A 93 10.89 -30.00 -7.43
N VAL A 94 11.02 -30.76 -8.51
CA VAL A 94 10.11 -31.89 -8.79
C VAL A 94 10.24 -32.91 -7.66
N PRO A 95 9.13 -33.42 -7.09
CA PRO A 95 9.17 -34.46 -6.06
C PRO A 95 9.96 -35.69 -6.51
N SER A 96 10.66 -36.32 -5.56
CA SER A 96 11.41 -37.55 -5.84
C SER A 96 10.45 -38.70 -6.18
N ARG A 97 10.92 -39.68 -6.96
CA ARG A 97 10.18 -40.92 -7.24
C ARG A 97 9.81 -41.71 -5.97
N THR A 98 10.59 -41.54 -4.91
CA THR A 98 10.37 -42.17 -3.60
C THR A 98 9.39 -41.42 -2.71
N ASP A 99 8.98 -40.21 -3.11
CA ASP A 99 8.09 -39.36 -2.33
C ASP A 99 6.64 -39.70 -2.67
N HIS A 100 6.01 -40.53 -1.84
CA HIS A 100 4.61 -40.90 -1.99
C HIS A 100 3.75 -39.84 -1.28
N PRO A 101 2.89 -39.10 -2.01
CA PRO A 101 2.00 -38.17 -1.34
C PRO A 101 1.11 -38.95 -0.37
N PRO A 102 0.76 -38.38 0.80
CA PRO A 102 -0.17 -39.02 1.72
C PRO A 102 -1.53 -39.17 1.01
N LEU A 103 -1.77 -40.34 0.44
CA LEU A 103 -3.01 -40.68 -0.22
C LEU A 103 -4.08 -40.87 0.85
N GLY A 104 -4.88 -39.82 1.08
CA GLY A 104 -6.00 -39.87 1.99
C GLY A 104 -5.61 -39.78 3.47
N ILE A 105 -6.35 -38.97 4.22
CA ILE A 105 -6.24 -38.94 5.68
C ILE A 105 -6.84 -40.25 6.20
N HIS A 106 -5.99 -41.27 6.39
CA HIS A 106 -6.40 -42.51 7.07
C HIS A 106 -6.40 -42.30 8.58
N THR A 107 -7.24 -41.38 9.06
CA THR A 107 -7.51 -41.27 10.50
C THR A 107 -8.35 -42.47 10.92
N LYS A 108 -7.92 -43.17 11.98
CA LYS A 108 -8.74 -44.19 12.68
C LYS A 108 -9.92 -43.58 13.46
N GLN A 109 -10.39 -42.40 13.05
CA GLN A 109 -11.49 -41.71 13.71
C GLN A 109 -12.82 -42.17 13.11
N ASP A 110 -13.70 -42.64 13.97
CA ASP A 110 -15.06 -43.00 13.61
C ASP A 110 -15.87 -41.71 13.34
N PHE A 111 -15.99 -41.32 12.07
CA PHE A 111 -16.78 -40.14 11.66
C PHE A 111 -18.27 -40.24 12.04
N ILE A 112 -18.78 -41.47 12.23
CA ILE A 112 -20.15 -41.74 12.66
C ILE A 112 -20.35 -41.38 14.14
N LYS A 113 -19.40 -41.76 15.02
CA LYS A 113 -19.48 -41.50 16.46
C LYS A 113 -19.17 -40.05 16.82
N THR A 114 -18.24 -39.44 16.09
CA THR A 114 -17.83 -38.03 16.30
C THR A 114 -18.98 -37.06 15.98
N ARG A 115 -19.85 -37.40 15.02
CA ARG A 115 -21.00 -36.56 14.66
C ARG A 115 -22.12 -36.57 15.71
N ALA A 116 -22.23 -37.62 16.53
CA ALA A 116 -23.25 -37.72 17.55
C ALA A 116 -23.08 -36.68 18.68
N PHE A 117 -21.85 -36.22 18.92
CA PHE A 117 -21.54 -35.32 20.03
C PHE A 117 -21.77 -33.82 19.71
N VAL A 118 -21.97 -33.45 18.43
CA VAL A 118 -22.11 -32.04 18.02
C VAL A 118 -23.39 -31.85 17.20
N THR A 119 -24.52 -32.24 17.78
CA THR A 119 -25.85 -31.98 17.19
C THR A 119 -26.53 -30.74 17.77
N THR A 120 -25.76 -29.84 18.41
CA THR A 120 -26.27 -28.51 18.75
C THR A 120 -26.59 -27.78 17.45
N LYS A 121 -27.88 -27.57 17.19
CA LYS A 121 -28.35 -26.82 16.02
C LYS A 121 -27.62 -25.46 15.99
N PRO A 122 -27.04 -25.07 14.84
CA PRO A 122 -26.38 -23.77 14.75
C PRO A 122 -27.41 -22.67 14.99
N LYS A 123 -27.04 -21.66 15.77
CA LYS A 123 -27.89 -20.48 15.98
C LYS A 123 -28.07 -19.76 14.64
N PRO A 124 -29.28 -19.30 14.30
CA PRO A 124 -29.52 -18.54 13.08
C PRO A 124 -28.86 -17.15 13.20
N ILE A 125 -27.63 -17.03 12.69
CA ILE A 125 -26.83 -15.81 12.73
C ILE A 125 -26.41 -15.48 11.30
N SER A 126 -26.70 -14.26 10.85
CA SER A 126 -26.23 -13.75 9.57
C SER A 126 -24.91 -13.00 9.75
N VAL A 127 -24.03 -13.09 8.75
CA VAL A 127 -22.74 -12.39 8.72
C VAL A 127 -22.62 -11.68 7.39
N ASP A 128 -22.74 -10.35 7.39
CA ASP A 128 -22.81 -9.54 6.17
C ASP A 128 -21.42 -9.05 5.70
N THR A 129 -20.45 -8.95 6.61
CA THR A 129 -19.13 -8.38 6.30
C THR A 129 -17.98 -9.35 6.48
N HIS A 130 -16.93 -9.19 5.66
CA HIS A 130 -15.67 -9.94 5.77
C HIS A 130 -14.96 -9.76 7.13
N ARG A 131 -15.32 -8.73 7.89
CA ARG A 131 -14.82 -8.45 9.26
C ARG A 131 -15.63 -9.14 10.36
N GLY A 132 -16.64 -9.93 9.99
CA GLY A 132 -17.34 -10.80 10.93
C GLY A 132 -18.37 -10.11 11.82
N HIS A 133 -19.02 -9.03 11.37
CA HIS A 133 -20.19 -8.51 12.07
C HIS A 133 -21.32 -9.56 12.04
N LYS A 134 -21.76 -10.01 13.23
CA LYS A 134 -22.74 -11.10 13.39
C LYS A 134 -24.05 -10.57 13.94
N GLU A 135 -25.14 -10.75 13.20
CA GLU A 135 -26.49 -10.40 13.65
C GLU A 135 -27.29 -11.68 13.95
N ALA A 136 -27.78 -11.81 15.18
CA ALA A 136 -28.66 -12.91 15.58
C ALA A 136 -30.06 -12.66 15.02
N LEU A 137 -30.53 -13.57 14.16
CA LEU A 137 -31.74 -13.38 13.37
C LEU A 137 -32.97 -13.93 14.11
N GLU A 138 -33.33 -13.27 15.20
CA GLU A 138 -34.41 -13.68 16.11
C GLU A 138 -35.82 -13.54 15.48
N ASN A 139 -36.01 -12.63 14.52
CA ASN A 139 -37.32 -12.32 13.90
C ASN A 139 -37.33 -12.60 12.39
N SER A 140 -36.57 -13.61 11.91
CA SER A 140 -36.38 -13.97 10.49
C SER A 140 -37.65 -14.33 9.68
N GLY A 141 -38.85 -14.15 10.24
CA GLY A 141 -40.11 -14.55 9.64
C GLY A 141 -40.39 -16.06 9.68
N LEU A 142 -39.39 -16.90 10.00
CA LEU A 142 -39.54 -18.36 10.11
C LEU A 142 -40.27 -18.81 11.38
N VAL A 143 -40.27 -18.00 12.44
CA VAL A 143 -40.93 -18.32 13.71
C VAL A 143 -42.03 -17.28 14.00
N PRO A 144 -43.32 -17.66 13.92
CA PRO A 144 -44.40 -16.71 14.13
C PRO A 144 -44.56 -16.33 15.61
N LYS A 145 -44.35 -15.05 15.91
CA LYS A 145 -44.30 -14.51 17.28
C LYS A 145 -45.67 -14.23 17.92
N TYR A 146 -46.70 -13.97 17.12
CA TYR A 146 -47.98 -13.44 17.61
C TYR A 146 -49.20 -14.30 17.29
N ILE A 147 -49.02 -15.51 16.73
CA ILE A 147 -50.15 -16.37 16.33
C ILE A 147 -51.03 -16.80 17.53
N LYS A 148 -50.48 -16.83 18.75
CA LYS A 148 -51.20 -17.23 19.97
C LYS A 148 -51.61 -16.06 20.86
N LYS A 149 -51.81 -14.85 20.33
CA LYS A 149 -52.43 -13.78 21.13
C LYS A 149 -53.94 -14.00 21.19
N THR A 150 -54.43 -14.55 22.30
CA THR A 150 -55.82 -14.40 22.69
C THR A 150 -55.97 -13.01 23.32
N VAL A 151 -57.07 -12.31 23.01
CA VAL A 151 -57.45 -10.99 23.55
C VAL A 151 -56.85 -9.76 22.82
N PHE A 152 -57.65 -9.16 21.93
CA PHE A 152 -57.44 -7.82 21.37
C PHE A 152 -58.55 -6.90 21.91
N PHE A 153 -58.31 -6.25 23.06
CA PHE A 153 -59.22 -5.23 23.60
C PHE A 153 -58.67 -3.85 23.29
N PHE A 154 -59.35 -3.11 22.42
CA PHE A 154 -59.35 -1.64 22.46
C PHE A 154 -60.77 -1.22 22.82
N LEU A 155 -60.98 -0.88 24.09
CA LEU A 155 -62.12 -0.11 24.54
C LEU A 155 -61.95 1.32 24.02
N ILE A 156 -62.82 1.73 23.11
CA ILE A 156 -62.92 3.13 22.68
C ILE A 156 -63.66 3.88 23.80
N SER A 157 -62.94 4.69 24.56
CA SER A 157 -63.52 5.73 25.41
C SER A 157 -63.35 7.06 24.68
N VAL A 158 -64.45 7.60 24.13
CA VAL A 158 -64.51 8.95 23.55
C VAL A 158 -64.97 9.91 24.65
N PRO A 159 -64.20 10.95 25.03
CA PRO A 159 -64.71 12.02 25.87
C PRO A 159 -65.54 13.02 25.06
N LEU A 160 -66.75 13.33 25.55
CA LEU A 160 -67.54 14.50 25.17
C LEU A 160 -66.75 15.78 25.50
N ASN A 161 -66.49 16.64 24.51
CA ASN A 161 -66.56 18.10 24.66
C ASN A 161 -66.25 18.83 23.34
N VAL A 162 -67.23 19.49 22.73
CA VAL A 162 -67.02 20.80 22.09
C VAL A 162 -68.29 21.63 22.21
N ARG A 163 -68.14 22.79 22.84
CA ARG A 163 -69.10 23.89 23.03
C ARG A 163 -68.76 24.97 22.00
N THR A 164 -69.77 25.51 21.29
CA THR A 164 -70.00 26.89 20.80
C THR A 164 -70.74 26.90 19.45
N PHE A 165 -72.05 27.17 19.45
CA PHE A 165 -72.66 28.46 19.15
C PHE A 165 -74.00 28.54 19.87
#